data_AF-A0A2S9HWA0-F1
#
_entry.id   AF-A0A2S9HWA0-F1
#
_cell.length_a   1.000
_cell.length_b   1.000
_cell.length_c   1.000
_cell.angle_alpha   90.00
_cell.angle_beta   90.00
_cell.angle_gamma   90.00
#
_symmetry.space_group_name_H-M   'P 1'
#
loop_
_entity.id
_entity.type
_entity.pdbx_description
1 polymer ?
#
loop_
_entity_poly.entity_id
_entity_poly.type
_entity_poly.pdbx_seq_one_letter_code
_entity_poly.pdbx_strand_id
1 'polypeptide(L)'
;MFSIIWILFTPLLLLCGIAGGIFLMVTGIKYRKLLVILMGIICFSLVIMPFIFLNKGINGETVLHIPPVLYWILFSLAGLLAGLNGVRSKIKSIRNMGFIIFSIGLFAAICYQLMSMPDSSFIR
;
A
#
# COMPACT_ATOMS: atom_id res chain seq x y z
N MET A 1 19.98 -7.87 -7.83
CA MET A 1 19.44 -6.68 -8.53
C MET A 1 18.11 -6.19 -7.96
N PHE A 2 17.16 -7.09 -7.66
CA PHE A 2 15.84 -6.71 -7.13
C PHE A 2 15.86 -6.00 -5.76
N SER A 3 16.82 -6.29 -4.87
CA SER A 3 16.96 -5.57 -3.59
C SER A 3 17.28 -4.08 -3.74
N ILE A 4 18.02 -3.67 -4.79
CA ILE A 4 18.34 -2.25 -5.03
C ILE A 4 17.08 -1.50 -5.49
N ILE A 5 16.29 -2.15 -6.36
CA ILE A 5 14.98 -1.62 -6.81
C ILE A 5 14.04 -1.46 -5.60
N TRP A 6 14.02 -2.44 -4.70
CA TRP A 6 13.21 -2.37 -3.48
C TRP A 6 13.62 -1.20 -2.57
N ILE A 7 14.92 -0.99 -2.35
CA ILE A 7 15.43 0.11 -1.52
C ILE A 7 15.04 1.47 -2.11
N LEU A 8 15.15 1.64 -3.42
CA LEU A 8 14.78 2.90 -4.10
C LEU A 8 13.26 3.12 -4.10
N PHE A 9 12.48 2.04 -4.21
CA PHE A 9 11.03 2.10 -4.29
C PHE A 9 10.35 2.27 -2.93
N THR A 10 10.95 1.77 -1.86
CA THR A 10 10.43 1.89 -0.48
C THR A 10 10.07 3.33 -0.07
N PRO A 11 10.91 4.36 -0.27
CA PRO A 11 10.53 5.74 0.08
C PRO A 11 9.39 6.27 -0.79
N LEU A 12 9.29 5.86 -2.05
CA LEU A 12 8.18 6.22 -2.94
C LEU A 12 6.86 5.60 -2.46
N LEU A 13 6.91 4.33 -2.05
CA LEU A 13 5.78 3.60 -1.46
C LEU A 13 5.32 4.25 -0.15
N LEU A 14 6.25 4.64 0.70
CA LEU A 14 5.97 5.35 1.94
C LEU A 14 5.29 6.70 1.68
N LEU A 15 5.88 7.50 0.76
CA LEU A 15 5.33 8.80 0.37
C LEU A 15 3.92 8.65 -0.19
N CYS A 16 3.69 7.64 -1.04
CA CYS A 16 2.39 7.34 -1.60
C CYS A 16 1.38 6.95 -0.52
N GLY A 17 1.76 6.11 0.45
CA GLY A 17 0.88 5.71 1.53
C GLY A 17 0.50 6.85 2.46
N ILE A 18 1.47 7.68 2.85
CA ILE A 18 1.25 8.81 3.74
C ILE A 18 0.48 9.92 3.01
N ALA A 19 1.05 10.46 1.93
CA ALA A 19 0.47 11.58 1.20
C ALA A 19 -0.85 11.16 0.52
N GLY A 20 -0.90 9.96 -0.07
CA GLY A 20 -2.12 9.43 -0.68
C GLY A 20 -3.21 9.07 0.31
N GLY A 21 -2.85 8.49 1.46
CA GLY A 21 -3.80 8.23 2.55
C GLY A 21 -4.44 9.52 3.06
N ILE A 22 -3.63 10.53 3.39
CA ILE A 22 -4.11 11.85 3.84
C ILE A 22 -4.98 12.52 2.77
N PHE A 23 -4.54 12.48 1.51
CA PHE A 23 -5.30 13.04 0.40
C PHE A 23 -6.69 12.39 0.25
N LEU A 24 -6.77 11.06 0.33
CA LEU A 24 -8.03 10.33 0.30
C LEU A 24 -8.92 10.66 1.52
N MET A 25 -8.35 10.86 2.71
CA MET A 25 -9.12 11.32 3.86
C MET A 25 -9.73 12.70 3.64
N VAL A 26 -8.91 13.70 3.26
CA VAL A 26 -9.36 15.09 3.09
C VAL A 26 -10.40 15.19 1.98
N THR A 27 -10.14 14.57 0.84
CA THR A 27 -11.10 14.54 -0.28
C THR A 27 -12.35 13.73 0.08
N GLY A 28 -12.19 12.61 0.80
CA GLY A 28 -13.29 11.82 1.31
C GLY A 28 -14.22 12.61 2.24
N ILE A 29 -13.67 13.44 3.14
CA ILE A 29 -14.42 14.34 4.02
C ILE A 29 -15.15 15.39 3.18
N LYS A 30 -14.43 16.05 2.25
CA LYS A 30 -15.00 17.09 1.37
C LYS A 30 -16.21 16.60 0.58
N TYR A 31 -16.16 15.38 0.06
CA TYR A 31 -17.23 14.79 -0.74
C TYR A 31 -18.20 13.90 0.08
N ARG A 32 -18.06 13.88 1.42
CA ARG A 32 -18.83 13.05 2.37
C ARG A 32 -18.89 11.55 1.99
N LYS A 33 -17.77 11.00 1.54
CA LYS A 33 -17.65 9.59 1.14
C LYS A 33 -16.91 8.80 2.22
N LEU A 34 -17.66 8.23 3.16
CA LEU A 34 -17.11 7.45 4.28
C LEU A 34 -16.20 6.30 3.83
N LEU A 35 -16.57 5.60 2.74
CA LEU A 35 -15.74 4.52 2.20
C LEU A 35 -14.36 5.01 1.76
N VAL A 36 -14.26 6.19 1.15
CA VAL A 36 -12.98 6.75 0.69
C VAL A 36 -12.11 7.15 1.88
N ILE A 37 -12.72 7.71 2.93
CA ILE A 37 -12.03 8.03 4.18
C ILE A 37 -11.48 6.76 4.83
N LEU A 38 -12.29 5.70 4.92
CA LEU A 38 -11.88 4.42 5.48
C LEU A 38 -10.70 3.82 4.71
N MET A 39 -10.76 3.83 3.36
CA MET A 39 -9.64 3.37 2.53
C MET A 39 -8.38 4.21 2.74
N GLY A 40 -8.50 5.53 2.92
CA GLY A 40 -7.38 6.41 3.27
C GLY A 40 -6.73 6.06 4.61
N ILE A 41 -7.55 5.75 5.64
CA ILE A 41 -7.06 5.31 6.97
C ILE A 41 -6.36 3.97 6.87
N ILE A 42 -6.92 3.03 6.13
CA ILE A 42 -6.33 1.71 5.90
C ILE A 42 -4.98 1.87 5.19
N CYS A 43 -4.91 2.65 4.10
CA CYS A 43 -3.65 2.91 3.39
C CYS A 43 -2.57 3.50 4.30
N PHE A 44 -2.93 4.50 5.11
CA PHE A 44 -2.00 5.12 6.06
C PHE A 44 -1.50 4.12 7.11
N SER A 45 -2.41 3.31 7.66
CA SER A 45 -2.10 2.32 8.70
C SER A 45 -1.19 1.21 8.18
N LEU A 46 -1.46 0.72 6.96
CA LEU A 46 -0.69 -0.36 6.32
C LEU A 46 0.75 0.06 6.03
N VAL A 47 1.00 1.33 5.73
CA VAL A 47 2.36 1.84 5.49
C VAL A 47 3.14 2.04 6.79
N ILE A 48 2.48 2.39 7.90
CA ILE A 48 3.15 2.63 9.19
C ILE A 48 3.41 1.33 9.96
N MET A 49 2.51 0.34 9.85
CA MET A 49 2.64 -0.96 10.51
C MET A 49 4.03 -1.62 10.38
N PRO A 50 4.64 -1.75 9.18
CA PRO A 50 5.96 -2.36 9.04
C PRO A 50 7.05 -1.62 9.83
N PHE A 51 6.95 -0.30 10.03
CA PHE A 51 7.90 0.47 10.84
C PHE A 51 7.69 0.26 12.34
N ILE A 52 6.44 0.12 12.79
CA ILE A 52 6.14 -0.20 14.19
C ILE A 52 6.68 -1.59 14.54
N PHE A 53 6.56 -2.56 13.63
CA PHE A 53 7.11 -3.91 13.82
C PHE A 53 8.64 -3.94 13.80
N LEU A 54 9.28 -3.10 12.98
CA LEU A 54 10.74 -2.96 12.97
C LEU A 54 11.28 -2.49 14.34
N ASN A 55 10.55 -1.61 15.02
CA ASN A 55 10.94 -1.06 16.31
C ASN A 55 10.65 -1.99 17.51
N LYS A 56 9.93 -3.10 17.28
CA LYS A 56 9.50 -4.03 18.35
C LYS A 56 10.48 -5.18 18.61
N GLY A 57 11.66 -5.17 17.96
CA GLY A 57 12.86 -5.98 18.24
C GLY A 57 12.65 -7.38 18.83
N ILE A 58 12.83 -8.43 18.01
CA ILE A 58 13.13 -9.86 18.29
C ILE A 58 12.29 -10.63 19.35
N ASN A 59 11.69 -10.02 20.37
CA ASN A 59 10.83 -10.67 21.38
C ASN A 59 9.34 -10.72 20.98
N GLY A 60 9.05 -10.68 19.68
CA GLY A 60 7.71 -10.61 19.11
C GLY A 60 7.03 -11.96 18.89
N GLU A 61 7.11 -12.88 19.85
CA GLU A 61 6.58 -14.26 19.78
C GLU A 61 5.04 -14.34 19.52
N THR A 62 4.33 -13.21 19.51
CA THR A 62 2.86 -13.12 19.40
C THR A 62 2.37 -12.14 18.35
N VAL A 63 3.24 -11.72 17.43
CA VAL A 63 2.83 -10.86 16.32
C VAL A 63 2.25 -11.75 15.22
N LEU A 64 0.97 -11.54 14.89
CA LEU A 64 0.26 -12.17 13.77
C LEU A 64 1.20 -12.28 12.56
N HIS A 65 1.63 -13.51 12.23
CA HIS A 65 2.53 -13.82 11.12
C HIS A 65 1.78 -13.64 9.78
N ILE A 66 1.37 -12.41 9.49
CA ILE A 66 0.78 -12.07 8.20
C ILE A 66 1.95 -11.90 7.22
N PRO A 67 1.95 -12.61 6.08
CA PRO A 67 3.01 -12.47 5.10
C PRO A 67 3.05 -11.02 4.58
N PRO A 68 4.24 -10.39 4.49
CA PRO A 68 4.40 -9.00 4.04
C PRO A 68 3.74 -8.69 2.68
N VAL A 69 3.70 -9.68 1.78
CA VAL A 69 2.99 -9.60 0.49
C VAL A 69 1.52 -9.25 0.67
N LEU A 70 0.86 -9.77 1.70
CA LEU A 70 -0.56 -9.54 1.96
C LEU A 70 -0.83 -8.07 2.32
N TYR A 71 0.08 -7.42 3.05
CA TYR A 71 -0.04 -5.99 3.37
C TYR A 71 0.00 -5.13 2.10
N TRP A 72 0.89 -5.46 1.16
CA TRP A 72 1.00 -4.75 -0.12
C TRP A 72 -0.21 -4.97 -1.03
N ILE A 73 -0.74 -6.20 -1.05
CA ILE A 73 -1.97 -6.51 -1.78
C ILE A 73 -3.18 -5.79 -1.17
N LEU A 74 -3.32 -5.78 0.15
CA LEU A 74 -4.38 -5.03 0.86
C LEU A 74 -4.28 -3.52 0.60
N PHE A 75 -3.06 -2.99 0.58
CA PHE A 75 -2.80 -1.59 0.24
C PHE A 75 -3.22 -1.28 -1.21
N SER A 76 -2.85 -2.15 -2.16
CA SER A 76 -3.29 -2.02 -3.56
C SER A 76 -4.81 -2.09 -3.67
N LEU A 77 -5.46 -3.05 -3.00
CA LEU A 77 -6.90 -3.23 -2.99
C LEU A 77 -7.64 -2.00 -2.43
N ALA A 78 -7.11 -1.38 -1.37
CA ALA A 78 -7.67 -0.13 -0.82
C ALA A 78 -7.59 1.01 -1.84
N GLY A 79 -6.47 1.13 -2.57
CA GLY A 79 -6.34 2.05 -3.70
C GLY A 79 -7.37 1.80 -4.81
N LEU A 80 -7.57 0.53 -5.18
CA LEU A 80 -8.55 0.15 -6.20
C LEU A 80 -9.98 0.51 -5.79
N LEU A 81 -10.35 0.18 -4.54
CA LEU A 81 -11.68 0.50 -3.99
C LEU A 81 -11.91 2.01 -3.91
N ALA A 82 -10.90 2.79 -3.52
CA ALA A 82 -10.96 4.25 -3.56
C ALA A 82 -11.12 4.76 -5.00
N GLY A 83 -10.33 4.23 -5.94
CA GLY A 83 -10.39 4.57 -7.36
C GLY A 83 -11.75 4.31 -7.98
N LEU A 84 -12.31 3.11 -7.77
CA LEU A 84 -13.64 2.71 -8.24
C LEU A 84 -14.75 3.57 -7.63
N ASN A 85 -14.65 3.93 -6.34
CA ASN A 85 -15.57 4.88 -5.72
C ASN A 85 -15.46 6.28 -6.34
N GLY A 86 -14.26 6.72 -6.70
CA GLY A 86 -14.02 7.93 -7.47
C GLY A 86 -14.67 7.89 -8.86
N VAL A 87 -14.59 6.76 -9.56
CA VAL A 87 -15.27 6.53 -10.85
C VAL A 87 -16.79 6.62 -10.68
N ARG A 88 -17.36 5.86 -9.73
CA ARG A 88 -18.82 5.85 -9.46
C ARG A 88 -19.35 7.22 -9.09
N SER A 89 -18.57 7.99 -8.32
CA SER A 89 -18.97 9.34 -7.88
C SER A 89 -18.62 10.43 -8.91
N LYS A 90 -18.03 10.08 -10.06
CA LYS A 90 -17.52 11.00 -11.09
C LYS A 90 -16.51 12.05 -10.57
N ILE A 91 -15.80 11.75 -9.47
CA ILE A 91 -14.81 12.64 -8.87
C ILE A 91 -13.43 12.27 -9.40
N LYS A 92 -12.93 13.05 -10.37
CA LYS A 92 -11.64 12.81 -11.05
C LYS A 92 -10.46 12.74 -10.07
N SER A 93 -10.48 13.55 -9.01
CA SER A 93 -9.42 13.64 -8.01
C SER A 93 -9.27 12.34 -7.20
N ILE A 94 -10.36 11.83 -6.60
CA ILE A 94 -10.36 10.55 -5.86
C ILE A 94 -9.98 9.40 -6.79
N ARG A 95 -10.53 9.41 -8.01
CA ARG A 95 -10.24 8.39 -9.03
C ARG A 95 -8.74 8.30 -9.33
N ASN A 96 -8.12 9.42 -9.70
CA ASN A 96 -6.71 9.42 -10.09
C ASN A 96 -5.82 9.00 -8.92
N MET A 97 -6.08 9.50 -7.71
CA MET A 97 -5.27 9.13 -6.55
C MET A 97 -5.43 7.65 -6.17
N GLY A 98 -6.66 7.13 -6.21
CA GLY A 98 -6.91 5.71 -5.96
C GLY A 98 -6.17 4.79 -6.94
N PHE A 99 -6.16 5.12 -8.24
CA PHE A 99 -5.40 4.34 -9.23
C PHE A 99 -3.88 4.45 -9.05
N ILE A 100 -3.36 5.62 -8.65
CA ILE A 100 -1.93 5.76 -8.32
C ILE A 100 -1.54 4.84 -7.16
N ILE A 101 -2.33 4.84 -6.08
CA ILE A 101 -2.12 3.97 -4.92
C ILE A 101 -2.21 2.49 -5.32
N PHE A 102 -3.20 2.13 -6.16
CA PHE A 102 -3.36 0.78 -6.68
C PHE A 102 -2.12 0.31 -7.44
N SER A 103 -1.65 1.10 -8.40
CA SER A 103 -0.48 0.77 -9.25
C SER A 103 0.80 0.64 -8.42
N ILE A 104 1.04 1.56 -7.49
CA ILE A 104 2.20 1.52 -6.60
C ILE A 104 2.14 0.31 -5.66
N GLY A 105 0.97 0.01 -5.10
CA GLY A 105 0.79 -1.17 -4.25
C GLY A 105 0.98 -2.49 -5.00
N LEU A 106 0.49 -2.57 -6.25
CA LEU A 106 0.67 -3.76 -7.09
C LEU A 106 2.14 -3.96 -7.45
N PHE A 107 2.83 -2.88 -7.81
CA PHE A 107 4.27 -2.91 -8.09
C PHE A 107 5.07 -3.33 -6.84
N ALA A 108 4.68 -2.83 -5.65
CA ALA A 108 5.26 -3.26 -4.38
C ALA A 108 5.10 -4.77 -4.16
N ALA A 109 3.90 -5.31 -4.36
CA ALA A 109 3.65 -6.74 -4.18
C ALA A 109 4.51 -7.59 -5.12
N ILE A 110 4.62 -7.19 -6.39
CA ILE A 110 5.44 -7.89 -7.38
C ILE A 110 6.93 -7.82 -7.02
N CYS A 111 7.45 -6.62 -6.71
CA CYS A 111 8.86 -6.47 -6.35
C CYS A 111 9.22 -7.24 -5.09
N TYR A 112 8.34 -7.25 -4.08
CA TYR A 112 8.56 -8.03 -2.86
C TYR A 112 8.57 -9.53 -3.17
N GLN A 113 7.62 -10.01 -3.97
CA GLN A 113 7.54 -11.43 -4.33
C GLN A 113 8.76 -11.89 -5.13
N LEU A 114 9.24 -11.08 -6.08
CA LEU A 114 10.47 -11.33 -6.84
C LEU A 114 11.71 -11.34 -5.94
N MET A 115 11.76 -10.45 -4.93
CA MET A 115 12.85 -10.46 -3.95
C MET A 115 12.81 -11.69 -3.03
N SER A 116 11.62 -12.21 -2.72
CA SER A 116 11.46 -13.38 -1.85
C SER A 116 11.67 -14.73 -2.52
N MET A 117 11.77 -14.77 -3.86
CA MET A 117 12.01 -16.02 -4.60
C MET A 117 13.50 -16.41 -4.52
N PRO A 118 13.83 -17.68 -4.22
CA PRO A 118 15.21 -18.16 -4.21
C PRO A 118 15.79 -18.19 -5.64
N ASP A 119 17.06 -17.79 -5.79
CA ASP A 119 17.74 -17.60 -7.09
C ASP A 119 17.69 -18.83 -8.02
N SER A 120 17.44 -20.03 -7.48
CA SER A 120 17.29 -21.28 -8.23
C SER A 120 16.05 -21.35 -9.14
N SER A 121 15.04 -20.48 -8.96
CA SER A 121 13.83 -20.50 -9.82
C SER A 121 14.01 -19.76 -11.15
N PHE A 122 15.10 -19.01 -11.34
CA PHE A 122 15.37 -18.24 -12.56
C PHE A 122 16.31 -18.97 -13.55
N ILE A 123 16.83 -20.14 -13.21
CA ILE A 123 17.82 -20.90 -14.00
C ILE A 123 17.19 -22.13 -14.70
N ARG A 124 15.86 -22.20 -14.85
CA ARG A 124 15.20 -23.29 -15.59
C ARG A 124 14.59 -22.84 -16.91
#